data_AF-A0AAD7DPH5-F1
#
_entry.id   AF-A0AAD7DPH5-F1
#
_cell.length_a   1.000
_cell.length_b   1.000
_cell.length_c   1.000
_cell.angle_alpha   90.00
_cell.angle_beta   90.00
_cell.angle_gamma   90.00
#
_symmetry.space_group_name_H-M   'P 1'
#
loop_
_entity.id
_entity.type
_entity.pdbx_description
1 polymer ?
#
loop_
_entity_poly.entity_id
_entity_poly.type
_entity_poly.pdbx_seq_one_letter_code
_entity_poly.pdbx_strand_id
1 'polypeptide(L)'
;FPDLRPGDHYNILLRLRGLDTHRDSPCEILHTILLGEDKYVWHETNKLWSTEQGALFAARLQSASIDGLNLTSLRSRYMVQYKKSLIGKHFKAL
;
A
#
# COMPACT_ATOMS: atom_id res chain seq x y z
N PHE A 1 -24.63 -27.92 2.47
CA PHE A 1 -23.99 -27.23 3.60
C PHE A 1 -22.53 -27.66 3.62
N PRO A 2 -21.54 -26.77 3.88
CA PRO A 2 -20.18 -27.23 4.18
C PRO A 2 -20.25 -28.13 5.41
N ASP A 3 -19.74 -29.35 5.31
CA ASP A 3 -19.62 -30.27 6.43
C ASP A 3 -18.55 -29.73 7.38
N LEU A 4 -18.98 -28.94 8.35
CA LEU A 4 -18.13 -28.48 9.44
C LEU A 4 -17.86 -29.66 10.35
N ARG A 5 -16.58 -29.97 10.55
CA ARG A 5 -16.13 -31.03 11.45
C ARG A 5 -15.92 -30.47 12.85
N PRO A 6 -15.95 -31.31 13.89
CA PRO A 6 -15.55 -30.89 15.23
C PRO A 6 -14.13 -30.28 15.20
N GLY A 7 -13.98 -29.05 15.68
CA GLY A 7 -12.73 -28.27 15.66
C GLY A 7 -12.64 -27.22 14.54
N ASP A 8 -13.57 -27.19 13.59
CA ASP A 8 -13.60 -26.16 12.56
C ASP A 8 -14.16 -24.84 13.14
N HIS A 9 -13.28 -23.86 13.37
CA HIS A 9 -13.68 -22.51 13.76
C HIS A 9 -14.11 -21.71 12.53
N TYR A 10 -15.41 -21.65 12.27
CA TYR A 10 -15.97 -20.93 11.14
C TYR A 10 -16.86 -19.77 11.59
N ASN A 11 -16.57 -18.56 11.10
CA ASN A 11 -17.38 -17.38 11.38
C ASN A 11 -18.64 -17.37 10.50
N ILE A 12 -19.81 -17.52 11.13
CA ILE A 12 -21.13 -17.55 10.47
C ILE A 12 -21.41 -16.26 9.68
N LEU A 13 -20.83 -15.13 10.07
CA LEU A 13 -21.00 -13.84 9.39
C LEU A 13 -20.50 -13.87 7.93
N LEU A 14 -19.52 -14.75 7.61
CA LEU A 14 -19.02 -14.93 6.24
C LEU A 14 -20.05 -15.55 5.27
N ARG A 15 -21.23 -15.96 5.75
CA ARG A 15 -22.34 -16.45 4.92
C ARG A 15 -23.49 -15.46 4.76
N LEU A 16 -23.38 -14.27 5.35
CA LEU A 16 -24.43 -13.28 5.26
C LEU A 16 -24.61 -12.85 3.79
N ARG A 17 -25.81 -13.05 3.24
CA ARG A 17 -26.10 -12.70 1.85
C ARG A 17 -26.00 -11.18 1.70
N GLY A 18 -25.09 -10.73 0.85
CA GLY A 18 -24.81 -9.31 0.64
C GLY A 18 -23.61 -8.75 1.43
N LEU A 19 -22.96 -9.56 2.28
CA LEU A 19 -21.67 -9.22 2.87
C LEU A 19 -20.55 -9.69 1.93
N ASP A 20 -19.88 -8.77 1.28
CA ASP A 20 -18.61 -9.00 0.60
C ASP A 20 -17.48 -8.61 1.57
N THR A 21 -16.89 -9.58 2.25
CA THR A 21 -15.81 -9.35 3.23
C THR A 21 -14.66 -8.50 2.66
N HIS A 22 -14.40 -8.56 1.35
CA HIS A 22 -13.37 -7.73 0.73
C HIS A 22 -13.78 -6.27 0.57
N ARG A 23 -15.08 -5.98 0.44
CA ARG A 23 -15.61 -4.61 0.28
C ARG A 23 -16.14 -4.01 1.58
N ASP A 24 -16.66 -4.85 2.47
CA ASP A 24 -17.43 -4.46 3.64
C ASP A 24 -16.63 -4.61 4.95
N SER A 25 -15.41 -5.17 4.90
CA SER A 25 -14.54 -5.12 6.07
C SER A 25 -14.11 -3.68 6.35
N PRO A 26 -14.09 -3.23 7.62
CA PRO A 26 -13.65 -1.88 7.97
C PRO A 26 -12.13 -1.69 7.79
N CYS A 27 -11.42 -2.73 7.35
CA CYS A 27 -9.98 -2.73 7.12
C CYS A 27 -9.69 -2.15 5.74
N GLU A 28 -9.76 -0.82 5.63
CA GLU A 28 -9.35 -0.14 4.42
C GLU A 28 -7.84 -0.31 4.21
N ILE A 29 -7.45 -0.83 3.03
CA ILE A 29 -6.05 -0.93 2.58
C ILE A 29 -5.28 0.38 2.81
N LEU A 30 -5.97 1.52 2.68
CA LEU A 30 -5.39 2.84 2.91
C LEU A 30 -4.82 2.97 4.32
N HIS A 31 -5.60 2.66 5.35
CA HIS A 31 -5.20 2.93 6.74
C HIS A 31 -4.34 1.81 7.33
N THR A 32 -4.56 0.55 6.91
CA THR A 32 -3.86 -0.60 7.48
C THR A 32 -2.52 -0.88 6.80
N ILE A 33 -2.47 -0.78 5.47
CA ILE A 33 -1.27 -1.14 4.69
C ILE A 33 -0.52 0.13 4.26
N LEU A 34 -1.17 1.02 3.51
CA LEU A 34 -0.48 2.17 2.89
C LEU A 34 0.01 3.20 3.93
N LEU A 35 -0.84 3.57 4.89
CA LEU A 35 -0.50 4.54 5.95
C LEU A 35 0.09 3.89 7.20
N GLY A 36 -0.04 2.56 7.32
CA GLY A 36 0.57 1.74 8.36
C GLY A 36 1.93 1.25 7.88
N GLU A 37 1.99 -0.01 7.45
CA GLU A 37 3.22 -0.72 7.07
C GLU A 37 4.10 0.06 6.08
N ASP A 38 3.56 0.45 4.92
CA ASP A 38 4.37 1.07 3.84
C ASP A 38 4.97 2.40 4.28
N LYS A 39 4.25 3.17 5.10
CA LYS A 39 4.72 4.44 5.65
C LYS A 39 5.95 4.25 6.54
N TYR A 40 5.95 3.23 7.39
CA TYR A 40 7.06 2.95 8.29
C TYR A 40 8.26 2.35 7.55
N VAL A 41 8.01 1.39 6.65
CA VAL A 41 9.07 0.84 5.77
C VAL A 41 9.72 1.94 4.95
N TRP A 42 8.91 2.83 4.36
CA TRP A 42 9.41 3.99 3.63
C TRP A 42 10.25 4.90 4.53
N HIS A 43 9.75 5.27 5.71
CA HIS A 43 10.47 6.11 6.68
C HIS A 43 11.84 5.52 7.00
N GLU A 44 11.89 4.25 7.37
CA GLU A 44 13.13 3.57 7.74
C GLU A 44 14.12 3.49 6.57
N THR A 45 13.61 3.29 5.36
CA THR A 45 14.41 3.23 4.14
C THR A 45 15.08 4.57 3.85
N ASN A 46 14.34 5.69 3.94
CA ASN A 46 14.81 6.99 3.49
C ASN A 46 15.43 7.88 4.58
N LYS A 47 15.40 7.45 5.86
CA LYS A 47 15.89 8.23 7.01
C LYS A 47 17.38 8.59 6.90
N LEU A 48 18.20 7.72 6.30
CA LEU A 48 19.66 7.90 6.15
C LEU A 48 20.08 8.35 4.74
N TRP A 49 19.14 8.64 3.84
CA TRP A 49 19.50 8.98 2.47
C TRP A 49 20.23 10.32 2.36
N SER A 50 21.35 10.32 1.65
CA SER A 50 22.00 11.53 1.15
C SER A 50 21.21 12.15 -0.02
N THR A 51 21.52 13.40 -0.36
CA THR A 51 20.91 14.10 -1.51
C THR A 51 21.12 13.35 -2.83
N GLU A 52 22.32 12.78 -3.03
CA GLU A 52 22.65 12.00 -4.23
C GLU A 52 21.85 10.69 -4.31
N GLN A 53 21.71 9.98 -3.18
CA GLN A 53 20.90 8.77 -3.10
C GLN A 53 19.43 9.06 -3.41
N GLY A 54 18.91 10.17 -2.88
CA GLY A 54 17.56 10.63 -3.21
C GLY A 54 17.39 10.97 -4.70
N ALA A 55 18.36 11.67 -5.30
CA ALA A 55 18.33 12.00 -6.72
C ALA A 55 18.39 10.75 -7.61
N LEU A 56 19.24 9.79 -7.26
CA LEU A 56 19.36 8.51 -7.95
C LEU A 56 18.07 7.70 -7.84
N PHE A 57 17.47 7.64 -6.65
CA PHE A 57 16.18 6.98 -6.46
C PHE A 57 15.08 7.64 -7.30
N ALA A 58 14.99 8.98 -7.29
CA ALA A 58 14.02 9.71 -8.10
C ALA A 58 14.19 9.43 -9.60
N ALA A 59 15.43 9.35 -10.10
CA ALA A 59 15.71 9.04 -11.49
C ALA A 59 15.27 7.61 -11.85
N ARG A 60 15.61 6.63 -11.01
CA ARG A 60 15.22 5.22 -11.20
C ARG A 60 13.72 5.03 -11.16
N LEU A 61 13.07 5.63 -10.16
CA LEU A 61 11.63 5.56 -10.00
C LEU A 61 10.92 6.20 -11.21
N GLN A 62 11.46 7.30 -11.76
CA GLN A 62 10.92 7.93 -12.97
C GLN A 62 11.06 7.06 -14.22
N SER A 63 12.13 6.25 -14.29
CA SER A 63 12.37 5.33 -15.40
C SER A 63 11.62 4.00 -15.28
N ALA A 64 10.97 3.74 -14.14
CA ALA A 64 10.20 2.51 -13.96
C ALA A 64 9.02 2.49 -14.93
N SER A 65 8.81 1.35 -15.60
CA SER A 65 7.58 1.16 -16.40
C SER A 65 6.38 1.16 -15.46
N ILE A 66 5.40 1.98 -15.79
CA ILE A 66 4.10 2.05 -15.13
C ILE A 66 3.03 1.33 -15.95
N ASP A 67 3.43 0.59 -16.98
CA ASP A 67 2.51 -0.10 -17.87
C ASP A 67 1.73 -1.17 -17.10
N GLY A 68 0.40 -1.15 -17.22
CA GLY A 68 -0.48 -2.04 -16.47
C GLY A 68 -0.79 -1.58 -15.03
N LEU A 69 -0.20 -0.48 -14.55
CA LEU A 69 -0.56 0.11 -13.27
C LEU A 69 -1.68 1.15 -13.45
N ASN A 70 -2.70 1.10 -12.60
CA ASN A 70 -3.74 2.12 -12.54
C ASN A 70 -3.26 3.32 -11.70
N LEU A 71 -2.17 3.96 -12.17
CA LEU A 71 -1.53 5.11 -11.56
C LEU A 71 -1.54 6.30 -12.54
N THR A 72 -1.77 7.50 -12.01
CA THR A 72 -1.47 8.73 -12.75
C THR A 72 0.04 8.94 -12.87
N SER A 73 0.47 9.82 -13.79
CA SER A 73 1.87 10.20 -13.99
C SER A 73 2.66 10.27 -12.68
N LEU A 74 3.69 9.43 -12.60
CA LEU A 74 4.53 9.28 -11.43
C LEU A 74 5.43 10.52 -11.24
N ARG A 75 5.29 11.20 -10.09
CA ARG A 75 6.04 12.42 -9.76
C ARG A 75 7.22 12.11 -8.83
N SER A 76 8.18 11.34 -9.33
CA SER A 76 9.31 10.80 -8.52
C SER A 76 10.09 11.86 -7.76
N ARG A 77 10.38 12.99 -8.41
CA ARG A 77 11.08 14.12 -7.78
C ARG A 77 10.30 14.70 -6.60
N TYR A 78 8.99 14.86 -6.76
CA TYR A 78 8.11 15.32 -5.68
C TYR A 78 8.11 14.34 -4.51
N MET A 79 8.03 13.03 -4.80
CA MET A 79 8.02 12.00 -3.75
C MET A 79 9.31 11.98 -2.93
N VAL A 80 10.46 12.21 -3.57
CA VAL A 80 11.74 12.31 -2.84
C VAL A 80 11.88 13.63 -2.10
N GLN A 81 11.47 14.76 -2.70
CA GLN A 81 11.52 16.07 -2.06
C GLN A 81 10.66 16.12 -0.79
N TYR A 82 9.48 15.50 -0.84
CA TYR A 82 8.53 15.44 0.27
C TYR A 82 8.50 14.05 0.93
N LYS A 83 9.63 13.34 0.97
CA LYS A 83 9.73 11.95 1.48
C LYS A 83 9.19 11.73 2.90
N LYS A 84 9.10 12.77 3.73
CA LYS A 84 8.54 12.69 5.10
C LYS A 84 7.04 13.05 5.20
N SER A 85 6.42 13.48 4.11
CA SER A 85 5.03 13.98 4.08
C SER A 85 4.23 13.35 2.94
N LEU A 86 4.50 12.07 2.66
CA LEU A 86 3.74 11.32 1.67
C LEU A 86 2.35 10.97 2.21
N ILE A 87 1.38 10.90 1.29
CA ILE A 87 0.00 10.50 1.56
C ILE A 87 -0.30 9.20 0.82
N GLY A 88 -1.41 8.54 1.13
CA GLY A 88 -1.74 7.20 0.61
C GLY A 88 -1.59 7.02 -0.91
N LYS A 89 -1.93 8.04 -1.72
CA LYS A 89 -1.76 7.96 -3.18
C LYS A 89 -0.30 7.82 -3.64
N HIS A 90 0.66 8.33 -2.87
CA HIS A 90 2.09 8.20 -3.15
C HIS A 90 2.61 6.82 -2.75
N PHE A 91 2.10 6.27 -1.63
CA PHE A 91 2.45 4.91 -1.20
C PHE A 91 1.90 3.85 -2.13
N LYS A 92 0.72 4.06 -2.72
CA LYS A 92 0.19 3.18 -3.78
C LYS A 92 1.11 3.07 -5.02
N ALA A 93 2.04 4.01 -5.18
CA ALA A 93 2.96 4.08 -6.30
C ALA A 93 4.39 3.62 -5.96
N LEU A 94 4.64 3.24 -4.69
CA LEU A 94 5.90 2.66 -4.20
C LEU A 94 5.74 1.15 -4.03
#